data_AF-A0A916SJT4-F1
#
_entry.id   AF-A0A916SJT4-F1
#
_cell.length_a   1.000
_cell.length_b   1.000
_cell.length_c   1.000
_cell.angle_alpha   90.00
_cell.angle_beta   90.00
_cell.angle_gamma   90.00
#
_symmetry.space_group_name_H-M   'P 1'
#
loop_
_entity.id
_entity.type
_entity.pdbx_description
1 polymer ?
#
loop_
_entity_poly.entity_id
_entity_poly.type
_entity_poly.pdbx_seq_one_letter_code
_entity_poly.pdbx_strand_id
1 'polypeptide(L)'
;MLHEFLTLHRTALIASCKTKTARRSSPLPGHEDMEFGIPLFLDQVIKTLQLEQNSSGREGMQVSGAAGGPSHASELGEAATQHGRELSLNGFTVEQVVHDYGDLCQAITDLAFELDAPIETEEFRTLNRCLDNGIADAVTEFSHQRKLISDDRESQALNQRLGFVAHELRNHINTAMLAVSYIKLGAVGFAGATGGVLDRSLLSLKSIVDHSLADVRMAAGLPSRSRRINLGDFIAGIQATASLEAKSRGCELSVVKVDPQLFVEVDEELLSSAVGNLLQNAFKFTARGTRVY
;
A
#
# COMPACT_ATOMS: atom_id res chain seq x y z
N MET A 1 42.92 -1.89 -21.02
CA MET A 1 42.32 -1.16 -19.87
C MET A 1 40.84 -1.53 -19.74
N LEU A 2 40.26 -1.54 -18.54
CA LEU A 2 38.88 -1.98 -18.28
C LEU A 2 37.85 -1.24 -19.16
N HIS A 3 38.02 0.06 -19.40
CA HIS A 3 37.09 0.80 -20.26
C HIS A 3 37.09 0.31 -21.72
N GLU A 4 38.24 -0.12 -22.25
CA GLU A 4 38.37 -0.70 -23.60
C GLU A 4 37.67 -2.06 -23.65
N PHE A 5 37.86 -2.87 -22.60
CA PHE A 5 37.20 -4.16 -22.42
C PHE A 5 35.67 -4.00 -22.39
N LEU A 6 35.16 -3.09 -21.57
CA LEU A 6 33.72 -2.82 -21.47
C LEU A 6 33.16 -2.27 -22.80
N THR A 7 33.90 -1.42 -23.50
CA THR A 7 33.50 -0.89 -24.81
C THR A 7 33.44 -2.00 -25.87
N LEU A 8 34.46 -2.86 -25.93
CA LEU A 8 34.55 -3.95 -26.90
C LEU A 8 33.46 -5.01 -26.67
N HIS A 9 33.17 -5.32 -25.41
CA HIS A 9 32.23 -6.37 -25.03
C HIS A 9 30.84 -5.87 -24.62
N ARG A 10 30.54 -4.59 -24.86
CA ARG A 10 29.29 -3.92 -24.44
C ARG A 10 28.04 -4.74 -24.76
N THR A 11 27.89 -5.16 -26.01
CA THR A 11 26.70 -5.92 -26.47
C THR A 11 26.60 -7.28 -25.77
N ALA A 12 27.73 -7.96 -25.55
CA ALA A 12 27.76 -9.24 -24.86
C ALA A 12 27.39 -9.10 -23.38
N LEU A 13 27.89 -8.05 -22.71
CA LEU A 13 27.56 -7.75 -21.32
C LEU A 13 26.07 -7.46 -21.15
N ILE A 14 25.48 -6.63 -22.01
CA ILE A 14 24.03 -6.33 -21.98
C ILE A 14 23.21 -7.62 -22.18
N ALA A 15 23.60 -8.46 -23.14
CA ALA A 15 22.91 -9.73 -23.38
C ALA A 15 23.03 -10.71 -22.20
N SER A 16 24.19 -10.73 -21.53
CA SER A 16 24.43 -11.53 -20.33
C SER A 16 23.53 -11.08 -19.18
N CYS A 17 23.44 -9.77 -18.91
CA CYS A 17 22.53 -9.22 -17.90
C CYS A 17 21.06 -9.59 -18.19
N LYS A 18 20.60 -9.42 -19.43
CA LYS A 18 19.24 -9.83 -19.83
C LYS A 18 18.98 -11.32 -19.56
N THR A 19 19.95 -12.17 -19.88
CA THR A 19 19.85 -13.61 -19.64
C THR A 19 19.80 -13.94 -18.15
N LYS A 20 20.59 -13.25 -17.31
CA LYS A 20 20.59 -13.43 -15.85
C LYS A 20 19.25 -12.99 -15.25
N THR A 21 18.71 -11.83 -15.65
CA THR A 21 17.39 -11.36 -15.22
C THR A 21 16.27 -12.33 -15.60
N ALA A 22 16.29 -12.87 -16.83
CA ALA A 22 15.28 -13.81 -17.31
C ALA A 22 15.25 -15.16 -16.56
N ARG A 23 16.37 -15.56 -15.94
CA ARG A 23 16.48 -16.82 -15.18
C ARG A 23 16.00 -16.70 -13.72
N ARG A 24 15.65 -15.51 -13.25
CA ARG A 24 15.20 -15.29 -11.86
C ARG A 24 13.81 -15.87 -11.63
N SER A 25 13.52 -16.26 -10.39
CA SER A 25 12.25 -16.89 -9.97
C SER A 25 10.99 -16.03 -10.19
N SER A 26 11.16 -14.72 -10.42
CA SER A 26 10.09 -13.77 -10.71
C SER A 26 10.46 -12.88 -11.90
N PRO A 27 10.34 -13.36 -13.15
CA PRO A 27 10.54 -12.54 -14.33
C PRO A 27 9.28 -11.66 -14.53
N LEU A 28 9.40 -10.35 -14.40
CA LEU A 28 8.35 -9.44 -14.88
C LEU A 28 8.56 -9.12 -16.37
N PRO A 29 7.48 -8.98 -17.17
CA PRO A 29 7.60 -8.58 -18.57
C PRO A 29 8.09 -7.13 -18.69
N GLY A 30 8.88 -6.82 -19.72
CA GLY A 30 9.20 -5.43 -20.10
C GLY A 30 10.63 -4.95 -19.79
N HIS A 31 11.51 -5.80 -19.26
CA HIS A 31 12.92 -5.44 -19.02
C HIS A 31 13.70 -5.09 -20.31
N GLU A 32 13.20 -5.54 -21.47
CA GLU A 32 13.89 -5.36 -22.76
C GLU A 32 13.72 -3.97 -23.38
N ASP A 33 12.71 -3.19 -22.96
CA ASP A 33 12.31 -1.91 -23.55
C ASP A 33 12.59 -0.69 -22.64
N MET A 34 13.39 -0.86 -21.57
CA MET A 34 13.67 0.24 -20.62
C MET A 34 14.66 1.24 -21.21
N GLU A 35 14.30 2.53 -21.21
CA GLU A 35 15.08 3.61 -21.83
C GLU A 35 16.33 3.96 -20.99
N PHE A 36 16.23 3.85 -19.66
CA PHE A 36 17.29 4.27 -18.73
C PHE A 36 18.00 3.10 -18.01
N GLY A 37 17.87 1.89 -18.55
CA GLY A 37 18.38 0.66 -17.92
C GLY A 37 19.90 0.45 -17.99
N ILE A 38 20.31 -0.82 -17.79
CA ILE A 38 21.72 -1.27 -17.79
C ILE A 38 22.57 -0.76 -18.98
N PRO A 39 22.06 -0.64 -20.22
CA PRO A 39 22.85 -0.11 -21.33
C PRO A 39 23.37 1.32 -21.10
N LEU A 40 22.52 2.22 -20.60
CA LEU A 40 22.89 3.61 -20.35
C LEU A 40 23.86 3.71 -19.17
N PHE A 41 23.59 2.96 -18.10
CA PHE A 41 24.46 2.89 -16.95
C PHE A 41 25.87 2.38 -17.31
N LEU A 42 25.95 1.35 -18.16
CA LEU A 42 27.23 0.83 -18.68
C LEU A 42 28.00 1.89 -19.47
N ASP A 43 27.33 2.70 -20.28
CA ASP A 43 27.97 3.81 -21.01
C ASP A 43 28.56 4.86 -20.06
N GLN A 44 27.89 5.15 -18.95
CA GLN A 44 28.36 6.08 -17.93
C GLN A 44 29.55 5.52 -17.13
N VAL A 45 29.55 4.22 -16.85
CA VAL A 45 30.70 3.52 -16.26
C VAL A 45 31.91 3.60 -17.19
N ILE A 46 31.74 3.33 -18.50
CA ILE A 46 32.79 3.43 -19.51
C ILE A 46 33.35 4.86 -19.56
N LYS A 47 32.47 5.87 -19.63
CA LYS A 47 32.84 7.28 -19.65
C LYS A 47 33.62 7.68 -18.39
N THR A 48 33.19 7.21 -17.21
CA THR A 48 33.88 7.48 -15.94
C THR A 48 35.29 6.90 -15.95
N LEU A 49 35.45 5.63 -16.34
CA LEU A 49 36.76 4.97 -16.40
C LEU A 49 37.69 5.63 -17.43
N GLN A 50 37.17 6.10 -18.57
CA GLN A 50 37.94 6.86 -19.57
C GLN A 50 38.46 8.18 -19.01
N LEU A 51 37.61 8.93 -18.29
CA LEU A 51 37.99 10.24 -17.74
C LEU A 51 39.01 10.10 -16.61
N GLU A 52 38.90 9.10 -15.75
CA GLU A 52 39.85 8.89 -14.65
C GLU A 52 41.22 8.38 -15.10
N GLN A 53 41.31 7.74 -16.26
CA GLN A 53 42.59 7.37 -16.86
C GLN A 53 43.31 8.54 -17.55
N ASN A 54 42.55 9.50 -18.08
CA ASN A 54 43.08 10.62 -18.87
C ASN A 54 43.27 11.92 -18.07
N SER A 55 42.72 12.02 -16.87
CA SER A 55 42.71 13.25 -16.04
C SER A 55 42.97 12.95 -14.56
N SER A 56 43.22 13.99 -13.75
CA SER A 56 43.52 13.88 -12.31
C SER A 56 42.31 13.49 -11.42
N GLY A 57 41.47 12.53 -11.85
CA GLY A 57 40.34 11.95 -11.11
C GLY A 57 39.11 12.86 -10.89
N ARG A 58 39.27 14.19 -11.01
CA ARG A 58 38.19 15.17 -10.75
C ARG A 58 37.07 15.18 -11.80
N GLU A 59 37.37 14.88 -13.06
CA GLU A 59 36.36 14.88 -14.13
C GLU A 59 35.49 13.61 -14.09
N GLY A 60 36.07 12.46 -13.73
CA GLY A 60 35.31 11.22 -13.51
C GLY A 60 34.29 11.34 -12.37
N MET A 61 34.62 12.08 -11.32
CA MET A 61 33.69 12.34 -10.21
C MET A 61 32.48 13.21 -10.60
N GLN A 62 32.54 13.99 -11.69
CA GLN A 62 31.35 14.70 -12.20
C GLN A 62 30.36 13.75 -12.85
N VAL A 63 30.85 12.65 -13.44
CA VAL A 63 30.01 11.63 -14.08
C VAL A 63 29.47 10.64 -13.06
N SER A 64 30.32 10.12 -12.15
CA SER A 64 29.91 9.07 -11.19
C SER A 64 29.47 9.56 -9.82
N GLY A 65 29.75 10.82 -9.47
CA GLY A 65 29.65 11.31 -8.10
C GLY A 65 30.83 10.85 -7.21
N ALA A 66 30.91 11.42 -6.01
CA ALA A 66 31.86 11.03 -4.98
C ALA A 66 31.41 9.76 -4.25
N ALA A 67 32.36 9.01 -3.65
CA ALA A 67 32.02 7.85 -2.84
C ALA A 67 31.27 8.27 -1.56
N GLY A 68 30.05 7.76 -1.36
CA GLY A 68 29.24 8.00 -0.16
C GLY A 68 28.65 9.41 -0.01
N GLY A 69 28.71 10.25 -1.05
CA GLY A 69 28.04 11.55 -1.09
C GLY A 69 26.69 11.47 -1.82
N PRO A 70 25.79 12.47 -1.66
CA PRO A 70 24.56 12.54 -2.46
C PRO A 70 24.92 12.65 -3.95
N SER A 71 24.62 11.60 -4.70
CA SER A 71 25.00 11.41 -6.11
C SER A 71 24.04 12.12 -7.09
N HIS A 72 22.97 12.75 -6.57
CA HIS A 72 21.92 13.47 -7.31
C HIS A 72 22.39 14.60 -8.26
N ALA A 73 23.67 14.98 -8.27
CA ALA A 73 24.23 15.99 -9.17
C ALA A 73 25.16 15.41 -10.26
N SER A 74 25.21 14.08 -10.41
CA SER A 74 26.04 13.40 -11.39
C SER A 74 25.19 12.80 -12.51
N GLU A 75 25.75 12.73 -13.72
CA GLU A 75 25.06 12.12 -14.88
C GLU A 75 24.61 10.69 -14.58
N LEU A 76 25.46 9.91 -13.89
CA LEU A 76 25.16 8.54 -13.47
C LEU A 76 24.00 8.48 -12.49
N GLY A 77 23.98 9.39 -11.51
CA GLY A 77 22.90 9.45 -10.52
C GLY A 77 21.56 9.86 -11.13
N GLU A 78 21.55 10.77 -12.10
CA GLU A 78 20.34 11.14 -12.84
C GLU A 78 19.74 9.97 -13.62
N ALA A 79 20.58 9.22 -14.36
CA ALA A 79 20.13 8.04 -15.09
C ALA A 79 19.65 6.93 -14.15
N ALA A 80 20.38 6.67 -13.06
CA ALA A 80 19.99 5.68 -12.06
C ALA A 80 18.67 6.04 -11.36
N THR A 81 18.43 7.34 -11.11
CA THR A 81 17.16 7.86 -10.60
C THR A 81 16.03 7.57 -11.60
N GLN A 82 16.21 7.87 -12.89
CA GLN A 82 15.22 7.58 -13.92
C GLN A 82 14.93 6.08 -14.05
N HIS A 83 15.96 5.23 -13.99
CA HIS A 83 15.82 3.78 -13.99
C HIS A 83 15.02 3.28 -12.78
N GLY A 84 15.32 3.77 -11.57
CA GLY A 84 14.57 3.43 -10.36
C GLY A 84 13.09 3.79 -10.46
N ARG A 85 12.77 4.93 -11.09
CA ARG A 85 11.40 5.35 -11.39
C ARG A 85 10.71 4.41 -12.39
N GLU A 86 11.35 4.07 -13.50
CA GLU A 86 10.81 3.13 -14.49
C GLU A 86 10.53 1.76 -13.87
N LEU A 87 11.46 1.23 -13.06
CA LEU A 87 11.30 -0.03 -12.36
C LEU A 87 10.10 0.01 -11.40
N SER A 88 9.90 1.11 -10.67
CA SER A 88 8.74 1.28 -9.80
C SER A 88 7.43 1.29 -10.59
N LEU A 89 7.38 1.98 -11.72
CA LEU A 89 6.17 2.08 -12.55
C LEU A 89 5.80 0.74 -13.20
N ASN A 90 6.81 -0.07 -13.54
CA ASN A 90 6.62 -1.40 -14.10
C ASN A 90 6.41 -2.51 -13.04
N GLY A 91 6.29 -2.16 -11.76
CA GLY A 91 5.90 -3.10 -10.71
C GLY A 91 7.01 -4.03 -10.23
N PHE A 92 8.27 -3.64 -10.44
CA PHE A 92 9.42 -4.38 -9.90
C PHE A 92 9.45 -4.32 -8.36
N THR A 93 10.34 -5.11 -7.77
CA THR A 93 10.65 -5.14 -6.34
C THR A 93 12.01 -4.49 -6.07
N VAL A 94 12.22 -4.00 -4.84
CA VAL A 94 13.52 -3.44 -4.42
C VAL A 94 14.65 -4.44 -4.64
N GLU A 95 14.40 -5.72 -4.33
CA GLU A 95 15.36 -6.81 -4.54
C GLU A 95 15.78 -6.93 -6.01
N GLN A 96 14.83 -6.85 -6.94
CA GLN A 96 15.13 -6.86 -8.37
C GLN A 96 15.95 -5.64 -8.80
N VAL A 97 15.66 -4.43 -8.27
CA VAL A 97 16.46 -3.23 -8.54
C VAL A 97 17.92 -3.46 -8.16
N VAL A 98 18.19 -3.96 -6.94
CA VAL A 98 19.55 -4.21 -6.46
C VAL A 98 20.25 -5.27 -7.31
N HIS A 99 19.55 -6.37 -7.63
CA HIS A 99 20.13 -7.43 -8.44
C HIS A 99 20.40 -7.01 -9.89
N ASP A 100 19.67 -6.06 -10.46
CA ASP A 100 19.93 -5.59 -11.83
C ASP A 100 21.32 -4.96 -11.97
N TYR A 101 21.74 -4.15 -10.99
CA TYR A 101 23.11 -3.63 -10.93
C TYR A 101 24.12 -4.71 -10.54
N GLY A 102 23.75 -5.64 -9.65
CA GLY A 102 24.58 -6.78 -9.27
C GLY A 102 24.93 -7.69 -10.46
N ASP A 103 23.95 -7.94 -11.34
CA ASP A 103 24.13 -8.76 -12.54
C ASP A 103 25.12 -8.14 -13.52
N LEU A 104 25.20 -6.81 -13.59
CA LEU A 104 26.21 -6.12 -14.38
C LEU A 104 27.61 -6.39 -13.84
N CYS A 105 27.81 -6.26 -12.52
CA CYS A 105 29.10 -6.56 -11.90
C CYS A 105 29.51 -8.03 -12.13
N GLN A 106 28.56 -8.95 -11.97
CA GLN A 106 28.81 -10.36 -12.21
C GLN A 106 29.09 -10.65 -13.70
N ALA A 107 28.36 -10.03 -14.63
CA ALA A 107 28.59 -10.21 -16.06
C ALA A 107 29.97 -9.69 -16.49
N ILE A 108 30.43 -8.57 -15.93
CA ILE A 108 31.76 -8.01 -16.19
C ILE A 108 32.84 -8.95 -15.66
N THR A 109 32.72 -9.41 -14.42
CA THR A 109 33.74 -10.27 -13.78
C THR A 109 33.77 -11.68 -14.38
N ASP A 110 32.61 -12.27 -14.69
CA ASP A 110 32.50 -13.55 -15.39
C ASP A 110 33.20 -13.48 -16.76
N LEU A 111 32.90 -12.46 -17.57
CA LEU A 111 33.47 -12.34 -18.91
C LEU A 111 34.98 -12.04 -18.88
N ALA A 112 35.42 -11.21 -17.93
CA ALA A 112 36.85 -10.94 -17.76
C ALA A 112 37.61 -12.21 -17.36
N PHE A 113 37.03 -13.04 -16.48
CA PHE A 113 37.59 -14.34 -16.12
C PHE A 113 37.63 -15.31 -17.32
N GLU A 114 36.54 -15.40 -18.09
CA GLU A 114 36.47 -16.26 -19.29
C GLU A 114 37.51 -15.90 -20.36
N LEU A 115 37.83 -14.61 -20.51
CA LEU A 115 38.76 -14.10 -21.51
C LEU A 115 40.19 -13.91 -20.97
N ASP A 116 40.46 -14.32 -19.72
CA ASP A 116 41.74 -14.09 -19.03
C ASP A 116 42.19 -12.61 -19.09
N ALA A 117 41.22 -11.69 -19.00
CA ALA A 117 41.44 -10.25 -19.05
C ALA A 117 41.68 -9.71 -17.63
N PRO A 118 42.87 -9.16 -17.32
CA PRO A 118 43.13 -8.61 -16.00
C PRO A 118 42.30 -7.36 -15.76
N ILE A 119 41.71 -7.26 -14.57
CA ILE A 119 41.05 -6.04 -14.06
C ILE A 119 41.95 -5.46 -12.99
N GLU A 120 42.47 -4.26 -13.23
CA GLU A 120 43.30 -3.58 -12.24
C GLU A 120 42.49 -3.17 -11.00
N THR A 121 43.15 -3.17 -9.83
CA THR A 121 42.46 -2.87 -8.56
C THR A 121 41.85 -1.45 -8.57
N GLU A 122 42.52 -0.48 -9.18
CA GLU A 122 42.02 0.90 -9.29
C GLU A 122 40.78 0.98 -10.18
N GLU A 123 40.80 0.30 -11.34
CA GLU A 123 39.65 0.23 -12.26
C GLU A 123 38.45 -0.46 -11.61
N PHE A 124 38.68 -1.52 -10.84
CA PHE A 124 37.63 -2.20 -10.09
C PHE A 124 37.04 -1.33 -8.97
N ARG A 125 37.85 -0.48 -8.32
CA ARG A 125 37.36 0.49 -7.31
C ARG A 125 36.46 1.54 -7.94
N THR A 126 36.81 2.04 -9.13
CA THR A 126 35.94 2.95 -9.89
C THR A 126 34.63 2.29 -10.29
N LEU A 127 34.68 1.06 -10.79
CA LEU A 127 33.48 0.29 -11.13
C LEU A 127 32.53 0.12 -9.92
N ASN A 128 33.06 -0.29 -8.76
CA ASN A 128 32.24 -0.46 -7.56
C ASN A 128 31.66 0.87 -7.08
N ARG A 129 32.42 1.97 -7.14
CA ARG A 129 31.88 3.30 -6.79
C ARG A 129 30.70 3.68 -7.68
N CYS A 130 30.80 3.44 -8.98
CA CYS A 130 29.68 3.68 -9.91
C CYS A 130 28.47 2.81 -9.56
N LEU A 131 28.68 1.51 -9.28
CA LEU A 131 27.62 0.58 -8.89
C LEU A 131 26.94 0.99 -7.58
N ASP A 132 27.71 1.32 -6.54
CA ASP A 132 27.19 1.71 -5.24
C ASP A 132 26.33 2.99 -5.35
N ASN A 133 26.82 4.00 -6.08
CA ASN A 133 26.09 5.24 -6.31
C ASN A 133 24.82 5.00 -7.14
N GLY A 134 24.92 4.20 -8.21
CA GLY A 134 23.77 3.83 -9.04
C GLY A 134 22.69 3.07 -8.27
N ILE A 135 23.09 2.10 -7.44
CA ILE A 135 22.16 1.35 -6.58
C ILE A 135 21.50 2.29 -5.58
N ALA A 136 22.27 3.15 -4.92
CA ALA A 136 21.76 4.09 -3.93
C ALA A 136 20.70 5.02 -4.53
N ASP A 137 20.98 5.64 -5.68
CA ASP A 137 20.08 6.57 -6.34
C ASP A 137 18.82 5.85 -6.87
N ALA A 138 18.98 4.70 -7.52
CA ALA A 138 17.86 3.92 -8.06
C ALA A 138 16.93 3.40 -6.95
N VAL A 139 17.48 2.85 -5.86
CA VAL A 139 16.68 2.34 -4.73
C VAL A 139 15.99 3.48 -3.98
N THR A 140 16.66 4.61 -3.81
CA THR A 140 16.08 5.80 -3.17
C THR A 140 14.87 6.29 -3.95
N GLU A 141 15.01 6.47 -5.27
CA GLU A 141 13.92 6.94 -6.11
C GLU A 141 12.81 5.90 -6.24
N PHE A 142 13.15 4.62 -6.41
CA PHE A 142 12.17 3.54 -6.43
C PHE A 142 11.31 3.53 -5.15
N SER A 143 11.95 3.65 -3.99
CA SER A 143 11.26 3.67 -2.69
C SER A 143 10.38 4.91 -2.54
N HIS A 144 10.86 6.06 -3.01
CA HIS A 144 10.10 7.31 -3.03
C HIS A 144 8.86 7.20 -3.93
N GLN A 145 8.98 6.65 -5.15
CA GLN A 145 7.84 6.42 -6.04
C GLN A 145 6.82 5.46 -5.46
N ARG A 146 7.26 4.36 -4.86
CA ARG A 146 6.35 3.42 -4.18
C ARG A 146 5.58 4.07 -3.03
N LYS A 147 6.23 4.95 -2.27
CA LYS A 147 5.58 5.71 -1.21
C LYS A 147 4.49 6.63 -1.77
N LEU A 148 4.80 7.39 -2.82
CA LEU A 148 3.82 8.28 -3.47
C LEU A 148 2.59 7.51 -3.98
N ILE A 149 2.79 6.35 -4.61
CA ILE A 149 1.69 5.50 -5.09
C ILE A 149 0.84 4.97 -3.92
N SER A 150 1.48 4.61 -2.80
CA SER A 150 0.78 4.16 -1.61
C SER A 150 -0.05 5.28 -0.98
N ASP A 151 0.55 6.45 -0.80
CA ASP A 151 -0.08 7.62 -0.19
C ASP A 151 -1.27 8.11 -1.04
N ASP A 152 -1.14 8.10 -2.37
CA ASP A 152 -2.24 8.44 -3.28
C ASP A 152 -3.40 7.43 -3.18
N ARG A 153 -3.10 6.13 -3.14
CA ARG A 153 -4.13 5.09 -2.95
C ARG A 153 -4.85 5.22 -1.62
N GLU A 154 -4.13 5.52 -0.55
CA GLU A 154 -4.71 5.75 0.77
C GLU A 154 -5.62 6.99 0.77
N SER A 155 -5.15 8.08 0.17
CA SER A 155 -5.93 9.33 0.00
C SER A 155 -7.21 9.10 -0.82
N GLN A 156 -7.12 8.35 -1.93
CA GLN A 156 -8.29 8.00 -2.73
C GLN A 156 -9.28 7.13 -1.97
N ALA A 157 -8.81 6.12 -1.23
CA ALA A 157 -9.66 5.28 -0.39
C ALA A 157 -10.35 6.09 0.72
N LEU A 158 -9.63 7.03 1.35
CA LEU A 158 -10.18 7.95 2.34
C LEU A 158 -11.27 8.85 1.73
N ASN A 159 -11.00 9.45 0.57
CA ASN A 159 -11.95 10.31 -0.14
C ASN A 159 -13.23 9.56 -0.53
N GLN A 160 -13.11 8.31 -1.00
CA GLN A 160 -14.26 7.46 -1.31
C GLN A 160 -15.10 7.16 -0.06
N ARG A 161 -14.47 6.82 1.07
CA ARG A 161 -15.16 6.58 2.35
C ARG A 161 -15.87 7.83 2.86
N LEU A 162 -15.20 8.99 2.85
CA LEU A 162 -15.80 10.27 3.24
C LEU A 162 -16.98 10.65 2.34
N GLY A 163 -16.84 10.44 1.03
CA GLY A 163 -17.92 10.66 0.06
C GLY A 163 -19.15 9.82 0.35
N PHE A 164 -18.97 8.53 0.66
CA PHE A 164 -20.04 7.63 1.07
C PHE A 164 -20.72 8.09 2.36
N VAL A 165 -19.96 8.39 3.41
CA VAL A 165 -20.49 8.87 4.70
C VAL A 165 -21.30 10.16 4.52
N ALA A 166 -20.75 11.14 3.78
CA ALA A 166 -21.43 12.41 3.54
C ALA A 166 -22.75 12.23 2.78
N HIS A 167 -22.78 11.30 1.82
CA HIS A 167 -23.99 10.99 1.06
C HIS A 167 -25.07 10.36 1.94
N GLU A 168 -24.72 9.35 2.75
CA GLU A 168 -25.66 8.68 3.64
C GLU A 168 -26.20 9.61 4.72
N LEU A 169 -25.34 10.44 5.33
CA LEU A 169 -25.77 11.48 6.28
C LEU A 169 -26.78 12.43 5.63
N ARG A 170 -26.50 12.93 4.41
CA ARG A 170 -27.40 13.84 3.69
C ARG A 170 -28.76 13.18 3.44
N ASN A 171 -28.79 11.92 3.03
CA ASN A 171 -30.03 11.19 2.76
C ASN A 171 -30.91 11.06 4.01
N HIS A 172 -30.32 10.65 5.13
CA HIS A 172 -31.05 10.48 6.38
C HIS A 172 -31.47 11.82 7.00
N ILE A 173 -30.63 12.86 6.90
CA ILE A 173 -31.01 14.22 7.32
C ILE A 173 -32.21 14.72 6.51
N ASN A 174 -32.17 14.62 5.18
CA ASN A 174 -33.28 15.05 4.33
C ASN A 174 -34.58 14.30 4.66
N THR A 175 -34.49 12.99 4.89
CA THR A 175 -35.64 12.16 5.28
C THR A 175 -36.21 12.60 6.64
N ALA A 176 -35.34 12.85 7.62
CA ALA A 176 -35.74 13.35 8.95
C ALA A 176 -36.39 14.75 8.85
N MET A 177 -35.82 15.66 8.05
CA MET A 177 -36.35 17.00 7.85
C MET A 177 -37.75 17.00 7.22
N LEU A 178 -37.99 16.12 6.24
CA LEU A 178 -39.31 15.96 5.63
C LEU A 178 -40.32 15.42 6.65
N ALA A 179 -39.95 14.38 7.40
CA ALA A 179 -40.82 13.80 8.43
C ALA A 179 -41.22 14.85 9.48
N VAL A 180 -40.25 15.64 9.99
CA VAL A 180 -40.51 16.74 10.92
C VAL A 180 -41.41 17.81 10.31
N SER A 181 -41.21 18.17 9.05
CA SER A 181 -42.03 19.18 8.36
C SER A 181 -43.50 18.76 8.29
N TYR A 182 -43.78 17.51 7.93
CA TYR A 182 -45.15 16.97 7.89
C TYR A 182 -45.80 16.88 9.28
N ILE A 183 -45.03 16.53 10.31
CA ILE A 183 -45.52 16.52 11.70
C ILE A 183 -45.86 17.94 12.16
N LYS A 184 -45.01 18.93 11.87
CA LYS A 184 -45.23 20.34 12.24
C LYS A 184 -46.44 20.96 11.54
N LEU A 185 -46.73 20.55 10.32
CA LEU A 185 -47.91 20.97 9.55
C LEU A 185 -49.23 20.42 10.13
N GLY A 186 -49.17 19.52 11.12
CA GLY A 186 -50.35 18.87 11.70
C GLY A 186 -51.00 17.84 10.76
N ALA A 187 -50.38 17.55 9.62
CA ALA A 187 -50.90 16.61 8.63
C ALA A 187 -50.83 15.15 9.12
N VAL A 188 -49.91 14.86 10.04
CA VAL A 188 -49.66 13.52 10.62
C VAL A 188 -49.16 13.66 12.07
N GLY A 189 -49.51 12.68 12.92
CA GLY A 189 -49.09 12.65 14.32
C GLY A 189 -47.74 11.99 14.58
N PHE A 190 -47.16 12.26 15.74
CA PHE A 190 -45.86 11.71 16.18
C PHE A 190 -45.89 10.18 16.35
N ALA A 191 -47.03 9.61 16.74
CA ALA A 191 -47.21 8.17 16.89
C ALA A 191 -47.51 7.43 15.55
N GLY A 192 -47.55 8.16 14.43
CA GLY A 192 -47.89 7.61 13.11
C GLY A 192 -46.67 7.12 12.33
N ALA A 193 -46.94 6.65 11.10
CA ALA A 193 -45.90 6.14 10.19
C ALA A 193 -44.76 7.16 9.94
N THR A 194 -45.07 8.45 9.90
CA THR A 194 -44.10 9.54 9.71
C THR A 194 -43.16 9.72 10.91
N GLY A 195 -43.67 9.57 12.14
CA GLY A 195 -42.82 9.54 13.34
C GLY A 195 -41.85 8.35 13.31
N GLY A 196 -42.33 7.18 12.89
CA GLY A 196 -41.45 6.02 12.69
C GLY A 196 -40.38 6.23 11.60
N VAL A 197 -40.65 7.03 10.56
CA VAL A 197 -39.63 7.41 9.56
C VAL A 197 -38.56 8.32 10.17
N LEU A 198 -38.96 9.27 11.02
CA LEU A 198 -38.03 10.12 11.75
C LEU A 198 -37.14 9.29 12.67
N ASP A 199 -37.72 8.41 13.49
CA ASP A 199 -36.97 7.56 14.42
C ASP A 199 -35.93 6.70 13.69
N ARG A 200 -36.33 6.04 12.59
CA ARG A 200 -35.39 5.27 11.77
C ARG A 200 -34.27 6.12 11.19
N SER A 201 -34.58 7.33 10.73
CA SER A 201 -33.57 8.24 10.17
C SER A 201 -32.56 8.68 11.24
N LEU A 202 -33.02 8.97 12.46
CA LEU A 202 -32.15 9.34 13.57
C LEU A 202 -31.27 8.16 14.04
N LEU A 203 -31.83 6.96 14.11
CA LEU A 203 -31.06 5.75 14.43
C LEU A 203 -30.00 5.45 13.36
N SER A 204 -30.35 5.60 12.08
CA SER A 204 -29.37 5.49 10.98
C SER A 204 -28.26 6.53 11.08
N LEU A 205 -28.59 7.80 11.39
CA LEU A 205 -27.58 8.85 11.59
C LEU A 205 -26.65 8.53 12.74
N LYS A 206 -27.18 8.08 13.89
CA LYS A 206 -26.37 7.64 15.02
C LYS A 206 -25.41 6.53 14.59
N SER A 207 -25.93 5.51 13.90
CA SER A 207 -25.12 4.40 13.41
C SER A 207 -23.98 4.88 12.50
N ILE A 208 -24.24 5.76 11.52
CA ILE A 208 -23.20 6.27 10.61
C ILE A 208 -22.10 7.02 11.38
N VAL A 209 -22.47 7.82 12.38
CA VAL A 209 -21.51 8.54 13.23
C VAL A 209 -20.66 7.56 14.07
N ASP A 210 -21.28 6.58 14.71
CA ASP A 210 -20.57 5.59 15.52
C ASP A 210 -19.56 4.80 14.67
N HIS A 211 -19.95 4.39 13.45
CA HIS A 211 -19.08 3.69 12.49
C HIS A 211 -17.91 4.57 12.04
N SER A 212 -18.19 5.84 11.71
CA SER A 212 -17.15 6.77 11.28
C SER A 212 -16.11 7.01 12.39
N LEU A 213 -16.55 7.08 13.65
CA LEU A 213 -15.65 7.21 14.81
C LEU A 213 -14.82 5.94 15.05
N ALA A 214 -15.42 4.76 14.89
CA ALA A 214 -14.71 3.49 14.99
C ALA A 214 -13.64 3.37 13.90
N ASP A 215 -13.96 3.73 12.66
CA ASP A 215 -13.01 3.73 11.53
C ASP A 215 -11.82 4.67 11.78
N VAL A 216 -12.05 5.87 12.29
CA VAL A 216 -10.96 6.81 12.64
C VAL A 216 -10.08 6.26 13.76
N ARG A 217 -10.66 5.64 14.79
CA ARG A 217 -9.89 5.02 15.89
C ARG A 217 -8.99 3.89 15.38
N MET A 218 -9.52 3.04 14.50
CA MET A 218 -8.77 1.96 13.87
C MET A 218 -7.64 2.49 12.98
N ALA A 219 -7.93 3.49 12.14
CA ALA A 219 -6.92 4.09 11.25
C ALA A 219 -5.78 4.80 12.02
N ALA A 220 -6.10 5.46 13.14
CA ALA A 220 -5.13 6.13 13.99
C ALA A 220 -4.28 5.18 14.86
N GLY A 221 -4.53 3.87 14.80
CA GLY A 221 -3.83 2.88 15.64
C GLY A 221 -4.01 3.13 17.14
N LEU A 222 -5.09 3.80 17.54
CA LEU A 222 -5.33 4.11 18.95
C LEU A 222 -5.52 2.80 19.72
N PRO A 223 -4.88 2.64 20.89
CA PRO A 223 -4.95 1.41 21.65
C PRO A 223 -6.41 1.12 22.04
N SER A 224 -6.87 -0.08 21.68
CA SER A 224 -8.19 -0.59 22.10
C SER A 224 -8.27 -0.57 23.61
N ARG A 225 -9.39 -0.09 24.17
CA ARG A 225 -9.60 -0.07 25.62
C ARG A 225 -10.05 -1.45 26.09
N SER A 226 -9.16 -2.43 25.91
CA SER A 226 -9.45 -3.82 26.26
C SER A 226 -9.73 -3.95 27.76
N ARG A 227 -10.87 -4.54 28.09
CA ARG A 227 -11.29 -4.84 29.45
C ARG A 227 -11.77 -6.28 29.50
N ARG A 228 -11.54 -6.92 30.65
CA ARG A 228 -12.06 -8.24 30.91
C ARG A 228 -13.57 -8.14 31.18
N ILE A 229 -14.38 -8.69 30.28
CA ILE A 229 -15.84 -8.70 30.38
C ILE A 229 -16.38 -10.14 30.46
N ASN A 230 -17.55 -10.32 31.08
CA ASN A 230 -18.29 -11.58 31.03
C ASN A 230 -19.01 -11.69 29.69
N LEU A 231 -18.72 -12.73 28.90
CA LEU A 231 -19.31 -12.87 27.56
C LEU A 231 -20.80 -13.18 27.62
N GLY A 232 -21.27 -13.89 28.64
CA GLY A 232 -22.68 -14.20 28.84
C GLY A 232 -23.53 -12.96 29.06
N ASP A 233 -23.09 -12.08 29.96
CA ASP A 233 -23.78 -10.81 30.25
C ASP A 233 -23.82 -9.89 29.01
N PHE A 234 -22.70 -9.81 28.29
CA PHE A 234 -22.58 -9.05 27.05
C PHE A 234 -23.58 -9.53 25.98
N ILE A 235 -23.60 -10.83 25.70
CA ILE A 235 -24.51 -11.42 24.70
C ILE A 235 -25.97 -11.28 25.13
N ALA A 236 -26.28 -11.41 26.42
CA ALA A 236 -27.63 -11.19 26.94
C ALA A 236 -28.10 -9.74 26.72
N GLY A 237 -27.21 -8.77 26.91
CA GLY A 237 -27.47 -7.35 26.63
C GLY A 237 -27.80 -7.09 25.15
N ILE A 238 -27.02 -7.67 24.23
CA ILE A 238 -27.27 -7.58 22.79
C ILE A 238 -28.58 -8.27 22.41
N GLN A 239 -28.82 -9.48 22.93
CA GLN A 239 -30.00 -10.28 22.63
C GLN A 239 -31.30 -9.51 22.92
N ALA A 240 -31.37 -8.77 24.03
CA ALA A 240 -32.55 -8.00 24.39
C ALA A 240 -32.94 -6.98 23.30
N THR A 241 -31.94 -6.28 22.76
CA THR A 241 -32.13 -5.24 21.74
C THR A 241 -32.36 -5.85 20.36
N ALA A 242 -31.52 -6.83 19.97
CA ALA A 242 -31.57 -7.47 18.65
C ALA A 242 -32.83 -8.32 18.44
N SER A 243 -33.42 -8.88 19.51
CA SER A 243 -34.69 -9.62 19.42
C SER A 243 -35.86 -8.74 19.01
N LEU A 244 -35.85 -7.44 19.40
CA LEU A 244 -36.87 -6.49 18.99
C LEU A 244 -36.74 -6.16 17.50
N GLU A 245 -35.51 -5.94 17.03
CA GLU A 245 -35.22 -5.68 15.62
C GLU A 245 -35.59 -6.88 14.74
N ALA A 246 -35.19 -8.10 15.14
CA ALA A 246 -35.54 -9.34 14.45
C ALA A 246 -37.07 -9.47 14.27
N LYS A 247 -37.84 -9.26 15.35
CA LYS A 247 -39.31 -9.28 15.29
C LYS A 247 -39.88 -8.25 14.34
N SER A 248 -39.34 -7.02 14.35
CA SER A 248 -39.78 -5.95 13.43
C SER A 248 -39.53 -6.28 11.95
N ARG A 249 -38.50 -7.09 11.67
CA ARG A 249 -38.13 -7.57 10.34
C ARG A 249 -38.82 -8.89 9.97
N GLY A 250 -39.55 -9.50 10.89
CA GLY A 250 -40.21 -10.80 10.69
C GLY A 250 -39.24 -11.98 10.73
N CYS A 251 -38.13 -11.87 11.45
CA CYS A 251 -37.14 -12.93 11.67
C CYS A 251 -37.17 -13.38 13.14
N GLU A 252 -36.64 -14.57 13.42
CA GLU A 252 -36.41 -15.06 14.79
C GLU A 252 -34.91 -15.06 15.08
N LEU A 253 -34.49 -14.47 16.21
CA LEU A 253 -33.10 -14.52 16.67
C LEU A 253 -32.95 -15.65 17.70
N SER A 254 -32.01 -16.56 17.47
CA SER A 254 -31.72 -17.69 18.35
C SER A 254 -30.30 -17.62 18.88
N VAL A 255 -30.15 -17.29 20.16
CA VAL A 255 -28.84 -17.19 20.81
C VAL A 255 -28.53 -18.47 21.58
N VAL A 256 -27.37 -19.07 21.31
CA VAL A 256 -26.89 -20.25 22.05
C VAL A 256 -26.45 -19.83 23.45
N LYS A 257 -26.71 -20.69 24.45
CA LYS A 257 -26.31 -20.43 25.83
C LYS A 257 -24.80 -20.32 25.94
N VAL A 258 -24.33 -19.18 26.42
CA VAL A 258 -22.91 -18.92 26.70
C VAL A 258 -22.57 -19.40 28.11
N ASP A 259 -21.38 -19.95 28.30
CA ASP A 259 -20.87 -20.34 29.62
C ASP A 259 -20.75 -19.10 30.52
N PRO A 260 -21.43 -19.05 31.70
CA PRO A 260 -21.35 -17.93 32.63
C PRO A 260 -19.96 -17.65 33.19
N GLN A 261 -19.02 -18.61 33.09
CA GLN A 261 -17.64 -18.43 33.54
C GLN A 261 -16.69 -17.96 32.43
N LEU A 262 -17.17 -17.75 31.22
CA LEU A 262 -16.36 -17.29 30.10
C LEU A 262 -16.14 -15.78 30.15
N PHE A 263 -14.88 -15.38 30.37
CA PHE A 263 -14.43 -14.01 30.31
C PHE A 263 -13.51 -13.79 29.11
N VAL A 264 -13.67 -12.65 28.45
CA VAL A 264 -12.84 -12.25 27.30
C VAL A 264 -12.25 -10.87 27.54
N GLU A 265 -11.05 -10.62 27.02
CA GLU A 265 -10.42 -9.30 27.02
C GLU A 265 -10.67 -8.62 25.69
N VAL A 266 -11.59 -7.67 25.68
CA VAL A 266 -12.03 -6.97 24.46
C VAL A 266 -12.36 -5.52 24.75
N ASP A 267 -12.36 -4.69 23.71
CA ASP A 267 -13.00 -3.38 23.76
C ASP A 267 -14.51 -3.57 23.55
N GLU A 268 -15.28 -3.34 24.60
CA GLU A 268 -16.74 -3.58 24.62
C GLU A 268 -17.49 -2.73 23.59
N GLU A 269 -17.03 -1.50 23.31
CA GLU A 269 -17.65 -0.63 22.31
C GLU A 269 -17.43 -1.19 20.90
N LEU A 270 -16.19 -1.61 20.59
CA LEU A 270 -15.86 -2.19 19.28
C LEU A 270 -16.54 -3.53 19.06
N LEU A 271 -16.60 -4.39 20.09
CA LEU A 271 -17.29 -5.67 20.00
C LEU A 271 -18.80 -5.45 19.80
N SER A 272 -19.40 -4.49 20.50
CA SER A 272 -20.82 -4.13 20.32
C SER A 272 -21.10 -3.64 18.91
N SER A 273 -20.25 -2.78 18.35
CA SER A 273 -20.39 -2.29 16.98
C SER A 273 -20.25 -3.42 15.95
N ALA A 274 -19.25 -4.29 16.10
CA ALA A 274 -19.02 -5.42 15.21
C ALA A 274 -20.21 -6.40 15.21
N VAL A 275 -20.68 -6.82 16.39
CA VAL A 275 -21.84 -7.73 16.50
C VAL A 275 -23.11 -7.05 16.00
N GLY A 276 -23.32 -5.77 16.33
CA GLY A 276 -24.46 -4.98 15.84
C GLY A 276 -24.52 -4.95 14.30
N ASN A 277 -23.38 -4.73 13.64
CA ASN A 277 -23.29 -4.75 12.17
C ASN A 277 -23.62 -6.10 11.56
N LEU A 278 -23.10 -7.17 12.15
CA LEU A 278 -23.35 -8.52 11.68
C LEU A 278 -24.84 -8.86 11.80
N LEU A 279 -25.46 -8.53 12.94
CA LEU A 279 -26.88 -8.75 13.17
C LEU A 279 -27.75 -7.89 12.25
N GLN A 280 -27.40 -6.61 12.05
CA GLN A 280 -28.13 -5.73 11.14
C GLN A 280 -28.09 -6.27 9.69
N ASN A 281 -26.93 -6.74 9.24
CA ASN A 281 -26.79 -7.39 7.94
C ASN A 281 -27.58 -8.69 7.88
N ALA A 282 -27.51 -9.53 8.91
CA ALA A 282 -28.28 -10.76 8.99
C ALA A 282 -29.78 -10.46 8.85
N PHE A 283 -30.33 -9.52 9.61
CA PHE A 283 -31.76 -9.17 9.53
C PHE A 283 -32.14 -8.49 8.21
N LYS A 284 -31.21 -7.79 7.56
CA LYS A 284 -31.44 -7.14 6.26
C LYS A 284 -31.52 -8.15 5.12
N PHE A 285 -30.68 -9.18 5.13
CA PHE A 285 -30.54 -10.12 4.01
C PHE A 285 -31.22 -11.48 4.26
N THR A 286 -31.72 -11.74 5.47
CA THR A 286 -32.44 -12.96 5.82
C THR A 286 -33.93 -12.86 5.41
N ALA A 287 -34.47 -13.95 4.88
CA ALA A 287 -35.87 -14.02 4.46
C ALA A 287 -36.83 -14.02 5.66
N ARG A 288 -38.03 -13.45 5.49
CA ARG A 288 -39.06 -13.47 6.54
C ARG A 288 -39.42 -14.90 6.95
N GLY A 289 -39.65 -15.09 8.25
CA GLY A 289 -40.01 -16.38 8.85
C GLY A 289 -38.82 -17.31 9.05
N THR A 290 -37.60 -16.88 8.75
CA THR A 290 -36.39 -17.68 8.95
C THR A 290 -35.60 -17.20 10.17
N ARG A 291 -34.74 -18.09 10.67
CA ARG A 291 -34.03 -17.93 11.94
C ARG A 291 -32.60 -17.47 11.71
N VAL A 292 -32.19 -16.46 12.45
CA VAL A 292 -30.81 -15.97 12.54
C VAL A 292 -30.20 -16.55 13.82
N TYR A 293 -28.98 -17.08 13.70
CA TYR A 293 -28.22 -17.68 14.80
C TYR A 293 -27.05 -16.78 15.17
#